data_AF-A0A9P4JDM4-F1
#
_entry.id   AF-A0A9P4JDM4-F1
#
_cell.length_a   1.000
_cell.length_b   1.000
_cell.length_c   1.000
_cell.angle_alpha   90.00
_cell.angle_beta   90.00
_cell.angle_gamma   90.00
#
_symmetry.space_group_name_H-M   'P 1'
#
loop_
_entity.id
_entity.type
_entity.pdbx_description
1 polymer ?
#
loop_
_entity_poly.entity_id
_entity_poly.type
_entity_poly.pdbx_seq_one_letter_code
_entity_poly.pdbx_strand_id
1 'polypeptide(L)'
;PAPTTSQAPSYGTGYMATVAKWRVKLGKGALTQDSKLESNALNCVTESNGDMIHKLNPGSYGQVLAPGKQNDFENVFVGGWLCEVPSMTSELAAVCPQYASAWNYMGQTGHADILSSSKYTKIGCAWYNGIWACDVA
;
A
#
# COMPACT_ATOMS: atom_id res chain seq x y z
N PRO A 1 -1.37 -7.99 -41.51
CA PRO A 1 -0.92 -7.48 -40.19
C PRO A 1 -2.10 -6.83 -39.45
N ALA A 2 -2.62 -7.49 -38.41
CA ALA A 2 -3.61 -6.90 -37.51
C ALA A 2 -2.87 -6.16 -36.37
N PRO A 3 -3.39 -5.02 -35.90
CA PRO A 3 -2.75 -4.27 -34.82
C PRO A 3 -2.88 -5.05 -33.51
N THR A 4 -1.76 -5.30 -32.85
CA THR A 4 -1.70 -5.84 -31.49
C THR A 4 -2.31 -4.80 -30.56
N THR A 5 -3.52 -5.05 -30.06
CA THR A 5 -4.12 -4.22 -29.02
C THR A 5 -3.31 -4.39 -27.74
N SER A 6 -2.58 -3.34 -27.37
CA SER A 6 -1.96 -3.21 -26.05
C SER A 6 -3.09 -3.20 -25.01
N GLN A 7 -3.32 -4.33 -24.34
CA GLN A 7 -4.25 -4.39 -23.20
C GLN A 7 -3.75 -3.43 -22.12
N ALA A 8 -4.60 -2.47 -21.75
CA ALA A 8 -4.39 -1.71 -20.53
C ALA A 8 -4.38 -2.69 -19.35
N PRO A 9 -3.48 -2.53 -18.35
CA PRO A 9 -3.43 -3.45 -17.23
C PRO A 9 -4.78 -3.48 -16.52
N SER A 10 -5.33 -4.69 -16.37
CA SER A 10 -6.51 -4.94 -15.54
C SER A 10 -6.14 -4.64 -14.10
N TYR A 11 -6.68 -3.57 -13.54
CA TYR A 11 -6.60 -3.30 -12.12
C TYR A 11 -7.51 -4.31 -11.40
N GLY A 12 -6.97 -5.09 -10.45
CA GLY A 12 -7.76 -6.01 -9.63
C GLY A 12 -8.90 -5.29 -8.90
N THR A 13 -9.89 -6.01 -8.36
CA THR A 13 -10.95 -5.41 -7.54
C THR A 13 -10.45 -5.07 -6.13
N GLY A 14 -11.12 -4.15 -5.42
CA GLY A 14 -10.77 -3.80 -4.05
C GLY A 14 -9.43 -3.06 -3.91
N TYR A 15 -8.71 -3.30 -2.82
CA TYR A 15 -7.47 -2.57 -2.49
C TYR A 15 -6.37 -2.78 -3.55
N MET A 16 -6.36 -3.92 -4.26
CA MET A 16 -5.38 -4.20 -5.31
C MET A 16 -5.50 -3.26 -6.51
N ALA A 17 -6.67 -2.67 -6.76
CA ALA A 17 -6.83 -1.64 -7.79
C ALA A 17 -5.91 -0.44 -7.51
N THR A 18 -5.91 0.03 -6.26
CA THR A 18 -5.08 1.12 -5.76
C THR A 18 -3.61 0.76 -5.82
N VAL A 19 -3.24 -0.43 -5.33
CA VAL A 19 -1.83 -0.90 -5.36
C VAL A 19 -1.30 -0.89 -6.80
N ALA A 20 -2.04 -1.51 -7.73
CA ALA A 20 -1.64 -1.59 -9.12
C ALA A 20 -1.54 -0.20 -9.78
N LYS A 21 -2.54 0.67 -9.57
CA LYS A 21 -2.56 2.06 -10.07
C LYS A 21 -1.30 2.82 -9.64
N TRP A 22 -0.96 2.77 -8.35
CA TRP A 22 0.13 3.57 -7.82
C TRP A 22 1.50 2.97 -8.11
N ARG A 23 1.63 1.65 -8.18
CA ARG A 23 2.90 1.04 -8.61
C ARG A 23 3.26 1.36 -10.05
N VAL A 24 2.27 1.44 -10.96
CA VAL A 24 2.49 1.93 -12.32
C VAL A 24 3.02 3.37 -12.30
N LYS A 25 2.39 4.26 -11.52
CA LYS A 25 2.83 5.65 -11.37
C LYS A 25 4.22 5.80 -10.76
N LEU A 26 4.65 4.85 -9.93
CA LEU A 26 5.99 4.78 -9.33
C LEU A 26 7.02 4.10 -10.26
N GLY A 27 6.63 3.64 -11.45
CA GLY A 27 7.49 2.88 -12.35
C GLY A 27 7.93 1.53 -11.78
N LYS A 28 7.10 0.89 -10.93
CA LYS A 28 7.41 -0.37 -10.26
C LYS A 28 6.61 -1.52 -10.86
N GLY A 29 7.21 -2.71 -10.85
CA GLY A 29 6.52 -3.94 -11.29
C GLY A 29 5.30 -4.26 -10.43
N ALA A 30 4.27 -4.89 -11.01
CA ALA A 30 3.06 -5.26 -10.29
C ALA A 30 3.35 -6.22 -9.12
N LEU A 31 2.57 -6.09 -8.04
CA LEU A 31 2.58 -7.05 -6.94
C LEU A 31 1.45 -8.07 -7.15
N THR A 32 1.72 -9.32 -6.79
CA THR A 32 0.72 -10.39 -6.76
C THR A 32 0.01 -10.37 -5.41
N GLN A 33 -1.31 -10.43 -5.42
CA GLN A 33 -2.09 -10.62 -4.19
C GLN A 33 -1.79 -12.00 -3.58
N ASP A 34 -1.44 -12.04 -2.30
CA ASP A 34 -1.09 -13.28 -1.60
C ASP A 34 -1.93 -13.44 -0.32
N SER A 35 -2.72 -14.50 -0.27
CA SER A 35 -3.69 -14.74 0.82
C SER A 35 -3.03 -15.03 2.17
N LYS A 36 -1.78 -15.53 2.18
CA LYS A 36 -1.03 -15.68 3.43
C LYS A 36 -0.65 -14.31 3.98
N LEU A 37 -0.20 -13.40 3.12
CA LEU A 37 0.10 -12.02 3.54
C LEU A 37 -1.15 -11.27 4.00
N GLU A 38 -2.32 -11.50 3.39
CA GLU A 38 -3.59 -10.92 3.86
C GLU A 38 -3.95 -11.44 5.26
N SER A 39 -3.80 -12.74 5.49
CA SER A 39 -4.00 -13.35 6.81
C SER A 39 -3.02 -12.81 7.85
N ASN A 40 -1.75 -12.64 7.48
CA ASN A 40 -0.72 -12.05 8.34
C ASN A 40 -1.06 -10.59 8.71
N ALA A 41 -1.47 -9.78 7.73
CA ALA A 41 -1.89 -8.41 7.95
C ALA A 41 -3.13 -8.34 8.86
N LEU A 42 -4.13 -9.20 8.63
CA LEU A 42 -5.34 -9.27 9.47
C LEU A 42 -5.01 -9.67 10.90
N ASN A 43 -4.13 -10.66 11.09
CA ASN A 43 -3.67 -11.08 12.39
C ASN A 43 -2.98 -9.92 13.13
N CYS A 44 -2.13 -9.17 12.44
CA CYS A 44 -1.45 -7.99 13.00
C CYS A 44 -2.47 -6.97 13.56
N VAL A 45 -3.42 -6.51 12.73
CA VAL A 45 -4.38 -5.47 13.15
C VAL A 45 -5.44 -5.97 14.13
N THR A 46 -5.73 -7.27 14.15
CA THR A 46 -6.65 -7.86 15.13
C THR A 46 -5.99 -7.98 16.50
N GLU A 47 -4.74 -8.44 16.56
CA GLU A 47 -4.00 -8.57 17.82
C GLU A 47 -3.55 -7.23 18.40
N SER A 48 -3.32 -6.23 17.55
CA SER A 48 -3.01 -4.88 18.01
C SER A 48 -4.23 -4.16 18.61
N ASN A 49 -5.45 -4.68 18.43
CA ASN A 49 -6.69 -4.24 19.08
C ASN A 49 -6.94 -2.71 19.04
N GLY A 50 -6.63 -2.07 17.92
CA GLY A 50 -6.78 -0.62 17.74
C GLY A 50 -5.52 0.21 18.03
N ASP A 51 -4.43 -0.43 18.47
CA ASP A 51 -3.10 0.18 18.53
C ASP A 51 -2.33 -0.02 17.21
N MET A 52 -1.43 0.91 16.88
CA MET A 52 -0.56 0.82 15.70
C MET A 52 0.74 0.09 16.05
N ILE A 53 0.65 -1.21 16.36
CA ILE A 53 1.79 -2.04 16.73
C ILE A 53 2.10 -3.01 15.59
N HIS A 54 3.32 -2.95 15.09
CA HIS A 54 3.80 -3.90 14.08
C HIS A 54 3.90 -5.32 14.64
N LYS A 55 3.46 -6.30 13.85
CA LYS A 55 3.67 -7.73 14.08
C LYS A 55 4.00 -8.39 12.75
N LEU A 56 5.29 -8.61 12.49
CA LEU A 56 5.76 -9.22 11.26
C LEU A 56 5.70 -10.75 11.37
N ASN A 57 4.65 -11.35 10.80
CA ASN A 57 4.42 -12.79 10.83
C ASN A 57 5.32 -13.54 9.80
N PRO A 58 5.61 -14.83 10.02
CA PRO A 58 6.50 -15.60 9.13
C PRO A 58 6.07 -15.56 7.65
N GLY A 59 6.99 -15.14 6.79
CA GLY A 59 6.78 -14.97 5.35
C GLY A 59 6.50 -13.54 4.92
N SER A 60 6.28 -12.61 5.86
CA SER A 60 6.26 -11.17 5.60
C SER A 60 7.68 -10.62 5.74
N TYR A 61 8.11 -9.78 4.79
CA TYR A 61 9.44 -9.16 4.76
C TYR A 61 9.39 -7.62 4.86
N GLY A 62 8.19 -7.05 4.78
CA GLY A 62 7.91 -5.66 5.13
C GLY A 62 6.45 -5.52 5.54
N GLN A 63 6.15 -4.51 6.35
CA GLN A 63 4.81 -4.25 6.85
C GLN A 63 4.60 -2.74 6.98
N VAL A 64 3.39 -2.28 6.63
CA VAL A 64 2.96 -0.89 6.78
C VAL A 64 1.62 -0.86 7.52
N LEU A 65 1.42 0.11 8.41
CA LEU A 65 0.17 0.31 9.14
C LEU A 65 -0.25 1.77 9.07
N ALA A 66 -1.55 2.04 9.06
CA ALA A 66 -2.07 3.38 9.24
C ALA A 66 -3.56 3.34 9.62
N PRO A 67 -4.05 4.35 10.36
CA PRO A 67 -5.46 4.51 10.64
C PRO A 67 -6.22 4.85 9.35
N GLY A 68 -7.46 4.37 9.22
CA GLY A 68 -8.30 4.71 8.07
C GLY A 68 -9.62 3.96 8.04
N LYS A 69 -10.53 4.43 7.19
CA LYS A 69 -11.83 3.79 6.99
C LYS A 69 -11.70 2.59 6.05
N GLN A 70 -12.56 1.60 6.23
CA GLN A 70 -12.57 0.37 5.42
C GLN A 70 -12.76 0.62 3.92
N ASN A 71 -13.41 1.71 3.53
CA ASN A 71 -13.65 2.07 2.13
C ASN A 71 -12.74 3.20 1.61
N ASP A 72 -11.71 3.58 2.37
CA ASP A 72 -10.84 4.72 2.06
C ASP A 72 -9.37 4.29 1.90
N PHE A 73 -9.15 3.09 1.35
CA PHE A 73 -7.81 2.52 1.21
C PHE A 73 -6.88 3.39 0.36
N GLU A 74 -7.37 4.06 -0.69
CA GLU A 74 -6.51 4.93 -1.50
C GLU A 74 -6.00 6.14 -0.72
N ASN A 75 -6.80 6.72 0.19
CA ASN A 75 -6.33 7.78 1.06
C ASN A 75 -5.22 7.29 2.00
N VAL A 76 -5.37 6.09 2.56
CA VAL A 76 -4.34 5.49 3.41
C VAL A 76 -3.08 5.14 2.61
N PHE A 77 -3.25 4.48 1.46
CA PHE A 77 -2.14 4.03 0.63
C PHE A 77 -1.31 5.20 0.09
N VAL A 78 -1.98 6.26 -0.39
CA VAL A 78 -1.31 7.41 -0.96
C VAL A 78 -0.91 8.39 0.12
N GLY A 79 -1.89 8.89 0.89
CA GLY A 79 -1.68 9.88 1.93
C GLY A 79 -0.89 9.32 3.09
N GLY A 80 -1.35 8.24 3.71
CA GLY A 80 -0.72 7.68 4.91
C GLY A 80 0.67 7.07 4.68
N TRP A 81 0.95 6.55 3.48
CA TRP A 81 2.18 5.80 3.23
C TRP A 81 3.07 6.40 2.14
N LEU A 82 2.59 6.56 0.90
CA LEU A 82 3.46 7.03 -0.20
C LEU A 82 3.88 8.49 -0.04
N CYS A 83 2.99 9.35 0.45
CA CYS A 83 3.23 10.78 0.63
C CYS A 83 4.18 11.11 1.79
N GLU A 84 4.73 10.09 2.48
CA GLU A 84 5.93 10.25 3.30
C GLU A 84 7.13 10.74 2.46
N VAL A 85 7.20 10.36 1.17
CA VAL A 85 8.23 10.83 0.23
C VAL A 85 7.56 11.32 -1.07
N PRO A 86 6.96 12.51 -1.07
CA PRO A 86 6.22 13.03 -2.24
C PRO A 86 7.10 13.17 -3.49
N SER A 87 8.40 13.39 -3.30
CA SER A 87 9.37 13.63 -4.37
C SER A 87 9.77 12.38 -5.16
N MET A 88 9.21 11.20 -4.86
CA MET A 88 9.52 9.98 -5.63
C MET A 88 9.16 10.13 -7.11
N THR A 89 8.01 10.76 -7.41
CA THR A 89 7.56 11.04 -8.78
C THR A 89 6.78 12.35 -8.85
N SER A 90 6.74 12.95 -10.03
CA SER A 90 5.94 14.16 -10.29
C SER A 90 4.45 13.94 -10.01
N GLU A 91 3.93 12.76 -10.37
CA GLU A 91 2.53 12.41 -10.19
C GLU A 91 2.16 12.25 -8.73
N LEU A 92 3.07 11.72 -7.90
CA LEU A 92 2.87 11.63 -6.46
C LEU A 92 2.95 13.02 -5.82
N ALA A 93 3.99 13.80 -6.17
CA ALA A 93 4.16 15.17 -5.69
C ALA A 93 2.93 16.06 -5.96
N ALA A 94 2.27 15.88 -7.11
CA ALA A 94 1.09 16.64 -7.48
C ALA A 94 -0.15 16.32 -6.61
N VAL A 95 -0.30 15.08 -6.13
CA VAL A 95 -1.49 14.68 -5.35
C VAL A 95 -1.28 14.78 -3.84
N CYS A 96 -0.05 14.70 -3.36
CA CYS A 96 0.23 14.68 -1.93
C CYS A 96 -0.29 15.89 -1.16
N PRO A 97 -0.30 17.14 -1.68
CA PRO A 97 -0.91 18.27 -0.95
C PRO A 97 -2.37 18.03 -0.54
N GLN A 98 -3.13 17.27 -1.34
CA GLN A 98 -4.51 16.91 -1.01
C GLN A 98 -4.57 15.69 -0.08
N TYR A 99 -3.88 14.61 -0.46
CA TYR A 99 -3.92 13.32 0.24
C TYR A 99 -3.23 13.34 1.61
N ALA A 100 -2.19 14.14 1.77
CA ALA A 100 -1.38 14.26 2.99
C ALA A 100 -1.99 15.20 4.04
N SER A 101 -3.06 15.93 3.71
CA SER A 101 -3.55 17.05 4.53
C SER A 101 -3.93 16.68 5.97
N ALA A 102 -4.31 15.42 6.21
CA ALA A 102 -4.67 14.89 7.52
C ALA A 102 -3.55 14.06 8.20
N TRP A 103 -2.36 13.99 7.60
CA TRP A 103 -1.30 13.08 8.02
C TRP A 103 -0.10 13.84 8.59
N ASN A 104 0.42 13.34 9.71
CA ASN A 104 1.67 13.81 10.31
C ASN A 104 2.68 12.66 10.32
N TYR A 105 3.65 12.69 9.39
CA TYR A 105 4.63 11.62 9.23
C TYR A 105 5.77 11.66 10.26
N MET A 106 5.93 12.75 11.00
CA MET A 106 7.05 12.93 11.93
C MET A 106 8.44 12.67 11.31
N GLY A 107 8.59 12.91 10.00
CA GLY A 107 9.83 12.66 9.25
C GLY A 107 10.07 11.19 8.86
N GLN A 108 9.10 10.30 9.06
CA GLN A 108 9.18 8.89 8.66
C GLN A 108 9.06 8.74 7.13
N THR A 109 9.77 7.75 6.58
CA THR A 109 9.74 7.37 5.15
C THR A 109 9.53 5.87 4.93
N GLY A 110 9.45 5.09 6.01
CA GLY A 110 9.55 3.65 5.96
C GLY A 110 8.43 2.99 5.17
N HIS A 111 7.21 3.54 5.21
CA HIS A 111 6.10 2.96 4.46
C HIS A 111 6.29 3.19 2.96
N ALA A 112 6.68 4.41 2.60
CA ALA A 112 7.06 4.79 1.25
C ALA A 112 8.18 3.89 0.69
N ASP A 113 9.22 3.64 1.47
CA ASP A 113 10.37 2.80 1.10
C ASP A 113 9.96 1.34 0.85
N ILE A 114 9.08 0.79 1.72
CA ILE A 114 8.56 -0.58 1.57
C ILE A 114 7.70 -0.71 0.31
N LEU A 115 6.75 0.20 0.10
CA LEU A 115 5.76 0.09 -0.99
C LEU A 115 6.33 0.46 -2.37
N SER A 116 7.41 1.24 -2.42
CA SER A 116 8.13 1.59 -3.65
C SER A 116 9.29 0.65 -3.98
N SER A 117 9.59 -0.31 -3.10
CA SER A 117 10.64 -1.30 -3.31
C SER A 117 10.34 -2.21 -4.50
N SER A 118 11.39 -2.53 -5.27
CA SER A 118 11.38 -3.56 -6.31
C SER A 118 11.76 -4.94 -5.78
N LYS A 119 12.14 -5.06 -4.51
CA LYS A 119 12.53 -6.34 -3.88
C LYS A 119 11.33 -7.27 -3.68
N TYR A 120 10.17 -6.70 -3.42
CA TYR A 120 8.95 -7.43 -3.14
C TYR A 120 8.15 -7.66 -4.42
N THR A 121 7.54 -8.83 -4.50
CA THR A 121 6.71 -9.27 -5.64
C THR A 121 5.29 -9.64 -5.22
N LYS A 122 5.04 -9.71 -3.91
CA LYS A 122 3.75 -10.06 -3.31
C LYS A 122 3.29 -9.02 -2.30
N ILE A 123 1.97 -8.95 -2.11
CA ILE A 123 1.33 -8.11 -1.10
C ILE A 123 0.04 -8.76 -0.60
N GLY A 124 -0.27 -8.55 0.66
CA GLY A 124 -1.58 -8.81 1.23
C GLY A 124 -1.97 -7.71 2.19
N CYS A 125 -3.17 -7.19 2.08
CA CYS A 125 -3.65 -6.10 2.92
C CYS A 125 -4.94 -6.50 3.64
N ALA A 126 -5.12 -5.99 4.85
CA ALA A 126 -6.33 -6.20 5.63
C ALA A 126 -6.70 -4.94 6.42
N TRP A 127 -7.99 -4.84 6.73
CA TRP A 127 -8.52 -3.79 7.58
C TRP A 127 -9.22 -4.40 8.78
N TYR A 128 -8.97 -3.85 9.97
CA TYR A 128 -9.69 -4.18 11.19
C TYR A 128 -9.69 -2.97 12.13
N ASN A 129 -10.83 -2.70 12.77
CA ASN A 129 -11.00 -1.69 13.81
C ASN A 129 -10.34 -0.32 13.49
N GLY A 130 -10.55 0.18 12.27
CA GLY A 130 -10.05 1.50 11.87
C GLY A 130 -8.57 1.53 11.49
N ILE A 131 -7.90 0.39 11.34
CA ILE A 131 -6.49 0.30 10.93
C ILE A 131 -6.40 -0.56 9.68
N TRP A 132 -5.66 -0.05 8.70
CA TRP A 132 -5.17 -0.81 7.56
C TRP A 132 -3.76 -1.30 7.83
N ALA A 133 -3.50 -2.55 7.46
CA ALA A 133 -2.15 -3.08 7.35
C ALA A 133 -1.93 -3.71 5.98
N CYS A 134 -0.71 -3.61 5.48
CA CYS A 134 -0.26 -4.40 4.33
C CYS A 134 1.09 -5.05 4.64
N ASP A 135 1.19 -6.33 4.34
CA ASP A 135 2.42 -7.11 4.39
C ASP A 135 2.92 -7.37 2.97
N VAL A 136 4.24 -7.33 2.77
CA VAL A 136 4.90 -7.59 1.47
C VAL A 136 5.93 -8.69 1.57
N ALA A 137 6.16 -9.39 0.46
CA ALA A 137 7.20 -10.42 0.34
C ALA A 137 7.90 -10.41 -1.02
#